data_AF-B2UNU4-F1
#
_entry.id   AF-B2UNU4-F1
#
_cell.length_a   1.000
_cell.length_b   1.000
_cell.length_c   1.000
_cell.angle_alpha   90.00
_cell.angle_beta   90.00
_cell.angle_gamma   90.00
#
_symmetry.space_group_name_H-M   'P 1'
#
loop_
_entity.id
_entity.type
_entity.pdbx_description
1 polymer ?
#
loop_
_entity_poly.entity_id
_entity_poly.type
_entity_poly.pdbx_seq_one_letter_code
_entity_poly.pdbx_strand_id
1 'polypeptide(L)'
;MRDAGVDTQEARLRAADRVVKSNFQLMMYIRITLTLTLAKGLLLSKIYEHVMKALRNLALTLIVPVLVSSLSAAEKPEIVGEYLPVGKMAEAAAVSVVLDESLQPFMEKIDGVFASLPDKDKKELVSQIVPGQPVPYDERLGWTKDEYAKYLECWKLKQVQEVAPVALGIFASGERNIWDLAAVAQQGPLPMSTLKYDSSTKSWISPNGTLTLKGDVSYDELNVYGAWSGKEWTMEKKTILSTLTETIIAGKTKDGKYAYFVYNMSEKNPDNVAIANQSIVLRVPVTRIAGDPLLEKAKAKARQ
;
A
#
# COMPACT_ATOMS: atom_id res chain seq x y z
N MET A 1 -51.15 -11.10 12.43
CA MET A 1 -50.26 -9.93 12.57
C MET A 1 -49.19 -10.22 13.61
N ARG A 2 -48.17 -10.98 13.25
CA ARG A 2 -46.88 -11.11 13.95
C ARG A 2 -45.83 -11.37 12.85
N ASP A 3 -44.58 -10.96 13.10
CA ASP A 3 -43.39 -11.08 12.22
C ASP A 3 -43.00 -9.88 11.35
N ALA A 4 -42.79 -8.71 11.98
CA ALA A 4 -41.98 -7.63 11.40
C ALA A 4 -40.74 -7.24 12.25
N GLY A 5 -40.53 -7.90 13.39
CA GLY A 5 -39.49 -7.53 14.37
C GLY A 5 -38.23 -8.40 14.39
N VAL A 6 -38.27 -9.60 13.78
CA VAL A 6 -37.14 -10.55 13.79
C VAL A 6 -36.19 -10.31 12.62
N ASP A 7 -36.74 -9.94 11.46
CA ASP A 7 -36.01 -9.77 10.18
C ASP A 7 -34.98 -8.62 10.22
N THR A 8 -35.26 -7.55 10.96
CA THR A 8 -34.34 -6.39 11.06
C THR A 8 -33.18 -6.60 12.02
N GLN A 9 -33.33 -7.40 13.06
CA GLN A 9 -32.25 -7.69 14.01
C GLN A 9 -31.31 -8.77 13.45
N GLU A 10 -31.86 -9.77 12.76
CA GLU A 10 -31.07 -10.77 12.06
C GLU A 10 -30.31 -10.17 10.85
N ALA A 11 -30.93 -9.24 10.12
CA ALA A 11 -30.25 -8.48 9.06
C ALA A 11 -29.13 -7.57 9.60
N ARG A 12 -29.31 -6.96 10.79
CA ARG A 12 -28.29 -6.13 11.45
C ARG A 12 -27.13 -6.97 12.00
N LEU A 13 -27.41 -8.13 12.57
CA LEU A 13 -26.40 -9.10 13.02
C LEU A 13 -25.61 -9.67 11.83
N ARG A 14 -26.28 -9.98 10.71
CA ARG A 14 -25.63 -10.38 9.45
C ARG A 14 -24.81 -9.23 8.85
N ALA A 15 -25.23 -7.97 8.99
CA ALA A 15 -24.48 -6.81 8.54
C ALA A 15 -23.23 -6.56 9.41
N ALA A 16 -23.33 -6.70 10.74
CA ALA A 16 -22.21 -6.54 11.65
C ALA A 16 -21.18 -7.70 11.52
N ASP A 17 -21.65 -8.94 11.37
CA ASP A 17 -20.81 -10.09 11.02
C ASP A 17 -20.08 -9.86 9.68
N ARG A 18 -20.78 -9.34 8.67
CA ARG A 18 -20.19 -8.98 7.37
C ARG A 18 -19.23 -7.80 7.42
N VAL A 19 -19.42 -6.79 8.25
CA VAL A 19 -18.52 -5.63 8.36
C VAL A 19 -17.18 -6.00 8.96
N VAL A 20 -17.17 -6.92 9.92
CA VAL A 20 -15.95 -7.37 10.60
C VAL A 20 -15.24 -8.41 9.76
N LYS A 21 -16.00 -9.34 9.19
CA LYS A 21 -15.50 -10.21 8.14
C LYS A 21 -14.95 -9.34 7.01
N SER A 22 -15.57 -8.23 6.61
CA SER A 22 -15.07 -7.32 5.56
C SER A 22 -13.79 -6.58 5.94
N ASN A 23 -13.56 -6.19 7.20
CA ASN A 23 -12.31 -5.50 7.62
C ASN A 23 -11.15 -6.49 7.88
N PHE A 24 -11.43 -7.67 8.43
CA PHE A 24 -10.45 -8.74 8.59
C PHE A 24 -10.17 -9.45 7.26
N GLN A 25 -11.21 -9.66 6.45
CA GLN A 25 -11.08 -9.98 5.02
C GLN A 25 -10.53 -8.79 4.24
N LEU A 26 -10.53 -7.53 4.69
CA LEU A 26 -9.78 -6.47 4.00
C LEU A 26 -8.30 -6.73 4.17
N MET A 27 -7.84 -7.05 5.39
CA MET A 27 -6.47 -7.52 5.63
C MET A 27 -6.17 -8.83 4.91
N MET A 28 -7.12 -9.77 4.87
CA MET A 28 -6.94 -11.08 4.24
C MET A 28 -7.13 -11.06 2.73
N TYR A 29 -7.94 -10.16 2.14
CA TYR A 29 -8.09 -9.91 0.69
C TYR A 29 -6.97 -9.00 0.19
N ILE A 30 -6.45 -8.06 0.98
CA ILE A 30 -5.19 -7.39 0.64
C ILE A 30 -4.07 -8.44 0.52
N ARG A 31 -4.05 -9.44 1.40
CA ARG A 31 -3.19 -10.63 1.25
C ARG A 31 -3.56 -11.49 0.04
N ILE A 32 -4.79 -11.97 -0.06
CA ILE A 32 -5.23 -12.98 -1.04
C ILE A 32 -5.30 -12.40 -2.46
N THR A 33 -5.76 -11.16 -2.66
CA THR A 33 -5.82 -10.51 -3.98
C THR A 33 -4.41 -10.18 -4.49
N LEU A 34 -3.51 -9.72 -3.62
CA LEU A 34 -2.11 -9.48 -3.98
C LEU A 34 -1.38 -10.82 -4.23
N THR A 35 -1.61 -11.83 -3.40
CA THR A 35 -1.07 -13.19 -3.57
C THR A 35 -1.67 -13.90 -4.80
N LEU A 36 -2.95 -13.78 -5.15
CA LEU A 36 -3.55 -14.42 -6.33
C LEU A 36 -3.18 -13.72 -7.64
N THR A 37 -3.11 -12.38 -7.64
CA THR A 37 -2.71 -11.61 -8.83
C THR A 37 -1.23 -11.85 -9.13
N LEU A 38 -0.38 -11.95 -8.10
CA LEU A 38 1.04 -12.23 -8.27
C LEU A 38 1.36 -13.73 -8.36
N ALA A 39 0.61 -14.63 -7.72
CA ALA A 39 0.80 -16.08 -7.85
C ALA A 39 0.35 -16.62 -9.22
N LYS A 40 -0.65 -16.01 -9.87
CA LYS A 40 -0.90 -16.28 -11.31
C LYS A 40 0.30 -15.86 -12.18
N GLY A 41 1.04 -14.83 -11.80
CA GLY A 41 2.31 -14.44 -12.41
C GLY A 41 3.51 -15.32 -11.99
N LEU A 42 3.52 -15.83 -10.76
CA LEU A 42 4.62 -16.62 -10.17
C LEU A 42 4.56 -18.10 -10.57
N LEU A 43 3.36 -18.64 -10.84
CA LEU A 43 3.19 -19.97 -11.44
C LEU A 43 3.79 -20.04 -12.86
N LEU A 44 3.85 -18.90 -13.57
CA LEU A 44 4.58 -18.77 -14.83
C LEU A 44 6.09 -18.59 -14.63
N SER A 45 6.56 -18.15 -13.45
CA SER A 45 7.97 -17.82 -13.19
C SER A 45 8.79 -18.96 -12.55
N LYS A 46 8.15 -19.97 -11.94
CA LYS A 46 8.84 -21.13 -11.34
C LYS A 46 9.57 -22.05 -12.33
N ILE A 47 9.42 -21.82 -13.64
CA ILE A 47 10.11 -22.59 -14.68
C ILE A 47 11.48 -21.97 -15.07
N TYR A 48 11.85 -20.76 -14.66
CA TYR A 48 13.06 -20.12 -15.23
C TYR A 48 13.84 -19.17 -14.29
N GLU A 49 14.37 -19.65 -13.17
CA GLU A 49 15.29 -18.85 -12.34
C GLU A 49 16.62 -18.52 -13.04
N HIS A 50 17.11 -19.38 -13.94
CA HIS A 50 18.39 -19.14 -14.64
C HIS A 50 18.25 -18.30 -15.92
N VAL A 51 17.11 -18.33 -16.61
CA VAL A 51 16.88 -17.48 -17.81
C VAL A 51 16.40 -16.08 -17.43
N MET A 52 15.73 -15.92 -16.28
CA MET A 52 15.28 -14.61 -15.82
C MET A 52 16.43 -13.65 -15.44
N LYS A 53 17.61 -14.15 -15.00
CA LYS A 53 18.79 -13.27 -14.81
C LYS A 53 19.32 -12.71 -16.14
N ALA A 54 19.28 -13.51 -17.22
CA ALA A 54 19.72 -13.09 -18.55
C ALA A 54 18.69 -12.16 -19.24
N LEU A 55 17.39 -12.45 -19.08
CA LEU A 55 16.31 -11.60 -19.60
C LEU A 55 16.12 -10.30 -18.80
N ARG A 56 16.42 -10.28 -17.49
CA ARG A 56 16.41 -9.08 -16.63
C ARG A 56 17.36 -8.00 -17.16
N ASN A 57 18.50 -8.40 -17.72
CA ASN A 57 19.44 -7.47 -18.36
C ASN A 57 19.02 -7.06 -19.78
N LEU A 58 18.15 -7.83 -20.45
CA LEU A 58 17.69 -7.58 -21.82
C LEU A 58 16.42 -6.69 -21.87
N ALA A 59 15.50 -6.85 -20.91
CA ALA A 59 14.28 -6.06 -20.82
C ALA A 59 14.55 -4.60 -20.35
N LEU A 60 15.58 -4.41 -19.52
CA LEU A 60 16.06 -3.08 -19.12
C LEU A 60 16.65 -2.27 -20.29
N THR A 61 17.06 -2.94 -21.37
CA THR A 61 17.60 -2.32 -22.60
C THR A 61 16.52 -2.00 -23.64
N LEU A 62 15.34 -2.63 -23.57
CA LEU A 62 14.33 -2.58 -24.62
C LEU A 62 13.06 -1.77 -24.28
N ILE A 63 12.89 -1.34 -23.03
CA ILE A 63 11.77 -0.47 -22.62
C ILE A 63 12.33 0.89 -22.18
N VAL A 64 12.91 1.60 -23.14
CA VAL A 64 13.01 3.07 -23.05
C VAL A 64 11.81 3.60 -23.83
N PRO A 65 10.68 3.94 -23.19
CA PRO A 65 9.82 4.92 -23.80
C PRO A 65 10.69 6.15 -24.03
N VAL A 66 10.75 6.61 -25.29
CA VAL A 66 11.40 7.89 -25.62
C VAL A 66 10.56 8.99 -24.97
N LEU A 67 10.73 9.17 -23.66
CA LEU A 67 10.27 10.33 -22.93
C LEU A 67 11.25 11.43 -23.31
N VAL A 68 10.91 12.14 -24.40
CA VAL A 68 11.60 13.36 -24.78
C VAL A 68 11.59 14.26 -23.55
N SER A 69 12.77 14.45 -22.97
CA SER A 69 12.98 15.43 -21.91
C SER A 69 12.90 16.81 -22.55
N SER A 70 11.69 17.27 -22.87
CA SER A 70 11.48 18.71 -22.93
C SER A 70 11.76 19.20 -21.52
N LEU A 71 12.80 20.00 -21.39
CA LEU A 71 13.12 20.75 -20.18
C LEU A 71 12.01 21.80 -20.00
N SER A 72 10.76 21.36 -19.79
CA SER A 72 9.69 22.23 -19.34
C SER A 72 10.11 22.72 -17.96
N ALA A 73 9.90 24.01 -17.71
CA ALA A 73 10.13 24.69 -16.44
C ALA A 73 9.13 24.21 -15.36
N ALA A 74 8.92 22.90 -15.24
CA ALA A 74 8.23 22.30 -14.12
C ALA A 74 9.17 22.42 -12.91
N GLU A 75 8.70 23.07 -11.85
CA GLU A 75 9.41 23.09 -10.58
C GLU A 75 9.68 21.65 -10.15
N LYS A 76 10.92 21.39 -9.70
CA LYS A 76 11.33 20.07 -9.20
C LYS A 76 10.30 19.63 -8.15
N PRO A 77 9.85 18.36 -8.15
CA PRO A 77 8.75 17.97 -7.29
C PRO A 77 9.31 17.69 -5.89
N GLU A 78 9.63 18.76 -5.14
CA GLU A 78 10.49 18.71 -3.95
C GLU A 78 10.06 17.64 -2.95
N ILE A 79 8.77 17.63 -2.60
CA ILE A 79 8.21 16.71 -1.61
C ILE A 79 8.35 15.25 -2.07
N VAL A 80 7.90 14.92 -3.27
CA VAL A 80 7.90 13.52 -3.73
C VAL A 80 9.26 13.07 -4.22
N GLY A 81 10.13 13.99 -4.62
CA GLY A 81 11.53 13.72 -4.98
C GLY A 81 12.40 13.25 -3.81
N GLU A 82 11.93 13.40 -2.57
CA GLU A 82 12.55 12.77 -1.40
C GLU A 82 12.34 11.25 -1.36
N TYR A 83 11.25 10.76 -1.97
CA TYR A 83 10.78 9.37 -1.87
C TYR A 83 10.81 8.62 -3.21
N LEU A 84 10.85 9.34 -4.32
CA LEU A 84 10.78 8.78 -5.68
C LEU A 84 11.98 9.21 -6.53
N PRO A 85 12.50 8.33 -7.40
CA PRO A 85 13.51 8.70 -8.39
C PRO A 85 12.95 9.70 -9.40
N VAL A 86 13.53 10.90 -9.46
CA VAL A 86 13.09 11.97 -10.38
C VAL A 86 13.88 11.89 -11.69
N GLY A 87 13.16 11.88 -12.82
CA GLY A 87 13.72 11.94 -14.18
C GLY A 87 14.45 10.67 -14.62
N LYS A 88 14.31 9.56 -13.90
CA LYS A 88 14.94 8.27 -14.22
C LYS A 88 14.09 7.11 -13.69
N MET A 89 14.25 5.95 -14.30
CA MET A 89 13.74 4.69 -13.73
C MET A 89 14.76 4.14 -12.73
N ALA A 90 14.28 3.67 -11.59
CA ALA A 90 15.05 2.91 -10.62
C ALA A 90 14.45 1.52 -10.41
N GLU A 91 15.31 0.59 -10.02
CA GLU A 91 14.89 -0.71 -9.50
C GLU A 91 14.20 -0.53 -8.15
N ALA A 92 13.00 -1.06 -8.07
CA ALA A 92 12.13 -1.14 -6.90
C ALA A 92 11.51 -2.55 -6.84
N ALA A 93 10.75 -2.81 -5.79
CA ALA A 93 9.97 -4.03 -5.65
C ALA A 93 8.55 -3.69 -5.21
N ALA A 94 7.56 -4.37 -5.79
CA ALA A 94 6.29 -4.53 -5.11
C ALA A 94 6.53 -5.45 -3.90
N VAL A 95 5.98 -5.10 -2.74
CA VAL A 95 6.16 -5.84 -1.49
C VAL A 95 4.84 -6.23 -0.84
N SER A 96 4.87 -7.33 -0.11
CA SER A 96 3.77 -7.80 0.74
C SER A 96 4.28 -8.10 2.15
N VAL A 97 3.35 -8.27 3.09
CA VAL A 97 3.69 -8.66 4.47
C VAL A 97 3.28 -10.10 4.71
N VAL A 98 4.28 -10.92 5.01
CA VAL A 98 4.12 -12.27 5.53
C VAL A 98 4.09 -12.19 7.05
N LEU A 99 3.16 -12.90 7.65
CA LEU A 99 2.85 -12.93 9.07
C LEU A 99 3.21 -14.34 9.48
N ASP A 100 3.85 -14.49 10.62
CA ASP A 100 4.30 -15.78 11.09
C ASP A 100 3.12 -16.69 11.42
N GLU A 101 3.27 -18.00 11.17
CA GLU A 101 2.23 -19.00 11.42
C GLU A 101 1.85 -19.08 12.90
N SER A 102 2.77 -18.71 13.81
CA SER A 102 2.50 -18.64 15.26
C SER A 102 1.42 -17.62 15.63
N LEU A 103 1.05 -16.70 14.74
CA LEU A 103 -0.08 -15.78 14.95
C LEU A 103 -1.45 -16.45 14.76
N GLN A 104 -1.52 -17.55 14.02
CA GLN A 104 -2.79 -18.17 13.63
C GLN A 104 -3.70 -18.51 14.84
N PRO A 105 -3.21 -19.14 15.93
CA PRO A 105 -4.06 -19.46 17.08
C PRO A 105 -4.66 -18.22 17.75
N PHE A 106 -3.94 -17.10 17.73
CA PHE A 106 -4.43 -15.83 18.28
C PHE A 106 -5.53 -15.24 17.40
N MET A 107 -5.35 -15.29 16.09
CA MET A 107 -6.34 -14.80 15.12
C MET A 107 -7.64 -15.61 15.18
N GLU A 108 -7.54 -16.95 15.24
CA GLU A 108 -8.71 -17.83 15.36
C GLU A 108 -9.48 -17.58 16.68
N LYS A 109 -8.75 -17.31 17.77
CA LYS A 109 -9.36 -16.95 19.06
C LYS A 109 -10.11 -15.61 18.96
N ILE A 110 -9.51 -14.60 18.36
CA ILE A 110 -10.19 -13.31 18.11
C ILE A 110 -11.45 -13.55 17.29
N ASP A 111 -11.34 -14.24 16.16
CA ASP A 111 -12.46 -14.44 15.24
C ASP A 111 -13.64 -15.14 15.94
N GLY A 112 -13.35 -16.18 16.74
CA GLY A 112 -14.36 -16.90 17.52
C GLY A 112 -15.05 -16.02 18.58
N VAL A 113 -14.26 -15.29 19.38
CA VAL A 113 -14.81 -14.41 20.42
C VAL A 113 -15.56 -13.25 19.80
N PHE A 114 -14.94 -12.59 18.81
CA PHE A 114 -15.48 -11.43 18.14
C PHE A 114 -16.83 -11.73 17.48
N ALA A 115 -17.00 -12.89 16.84
CA ALA A 115 -18.28 -13.29 16.23
C ALA A 115 -19.44 -13.31 17.25
N SER A 116 -19.17 -13.71 18.49
CA SER A 116 -20.16 -13.79 19.57
C SER A 116 -20.48 -12.46 20.26
N LEU A 117 -19.69 -11.40 20.02
CA LEU A 117 -19.89 -10.12 20.69
C LEU A 117 -21.15 -9.38 20.21
N PRO A 118 -21.80 -8.60 21.09
CA PRO A 118 -22.86 -7.67 20.70
C PRO A 118 -22.37 -6.64 19.68
N ASP A 119 -23.25 -6.20 18.78
CA ASP A 119 -22.92 -5.24 17.70
C ASP A 119 -22.31 -3.93 18.21
N LYS A 120 -22.72 -3.48 19.40
CA LYS A 120 -22.17 -2.28 20.04
C LYS A 120 -20.68 -2.46 20.33
N ASP A 121 -20.30 -3.58 20.94
CA ASP A 121 -18.91 -3.89 21.30
C ASP A 121 -18.06 -4.12 20.06
N LYS A 122 -18.62 -4.80 19.04
CA LYS A 122 -17.96 -4.98 17.74
C LYS A 122 -17.57 -3.64 17.11
N LYS A 123 -18.49 -2.67 17.09
CA LYS A 123 -18.24 -1.33 16.52
C LYS A 123 -17.18 -0.57 17.31
N GLU A 124 -17.23 -0.64 18.63
CA GLU A 124 -16.25 0.00 19.50
C GLU A 124 -14.86 -0.60 19.31
N LEU A 125 -14.72 -1.93 19.33
CA LEU A 125 -13.46 -2.61 19.09
C LEU A 125 -12.87 -2.26 17.72
N VAL A 126 -13.69 -2.32 16.66
CA VAL A 126 -13.26 -1.96 15.31
C VAL A 126 -12.77 -0.52 15.23
N SER A 127 -13.38 0.41 15.98
CA SER A 127 -12.96 1.82 15.99
C SER A 127 -11.58 2.04 16.62
N GLN A 128 -11.10 1.11 17.45
CA GLN A 128 -9.78 1.16 18.07
C GLN A 128 -8.68 0.55 17.19
N ILE A 129 -9.05 -0.22 16.16
CA ILE A 129 -8.10 -0.87 15.27
C ILE A 129 -7.48 0.18 14.36
N VAL A 130 -6.16 0.33 14.46
CA VAL A 130 -5.37 1.13 13.51
C VAL A 130 -4.93 0.21 12.36
N PRO A 131 -5.25 0.53 11.10
CA PRO A 131 -4.83 -0.28 9.96
C PRO A 131 -3.32 -0.49 9.93
N GLY A 132 -2.91 -1.75 9.72
CA GLY A 132 -1.49 -2.12 9.68
C GLY A 132 -0.81 -2.18 11.05
N GLN A 133 -1.54 -2.04 12.16
CA GLN A 133 -1.05 -2.28 13.52
C GLN A 133 -1.63 -3.59 14.07
N PRO A 134 -1.02 -4.20 15.11
CA PRO A 134 -1.63 -5.33 15.80
C PRO A 134 -2.95 -4.91 16.45
N VAL A 135 -3.84 -5.88 16.65
CA VAL A 135 -5.10 -5.63 17.36
C VAL A 135 -4.77 -5.09 18.76
N PRO A 136 -5.38 -3.98 19.20
CA PRO A 136 -5.12 -3.45 20.53
C PRO A 136 -5.63 -4.42 21.60
N TYR A 137 -5.01 -4.37 22.79
CA TYR A 137 -5.47 -5.17 23.92
C TYR A 137 -6.89 -4.74 24.33
N ASP A 138 -7.79 -5.71 24.40
CA ASP A 138 -9.11 -5.54 24.99
C ASP A 138 -9.53 -6.85 25.66
N GLU A 139 -9.96 -6.78 26.92
CA GLU A 139 -10.37 -7.95 27.71
C GLU A 139 -11.53 -8.72 27.08
N ARG A 140 -12.40 -8.03 26.31
CA ARG A 140 -13.53 -8.64 25.61
C ARG A 140 -13.11 -9.62 24.52
N LEU A 141 -11.85 -9.55 24.06
CA LEU A 141 -11.29 -10.50 23.09
C LEU A 141 -10.84 -11.82 23.76
N GLY A 142 -11.02 -11.95 25.07
CA GLY A 142 -10.77 -13.19 25.81
C GLY A 142 -9.29 -13.49 26.04
N TRP A 143 -8.42 -12.48 25.91
CA TRP A 143 -6.99 -12.61 26.15
C TRP A 143 -6.61 -12.16 27.56
N THR A 144 -5.77 -12.94 28.20
CA THR A 144 -4.97 -12.47 29.33
C THR A 144 -3.87 -11.52 28.83
N LYS A 145 -3.32 -10.69 29.73
CA LYS A 145 -2.19 -9.82 29.40
C LYS A 145 -0.96 -10.60 28.93
N ASP A 146 -0.74 -11.80 29.48
CA ASP A 146 0.37 -12.68 29.09
C ASP A 146 0.17 -13.27 27.69
N GLU A 147 -1.05 -13.68 27.33
CA GLU A 147 -1.38 -14.09 25.97
C GLU A 147 -1.20 -12.94 24.99
N TYR A 148 -1.61 -11.74 25.35
CA TYR A 148 -1.43 -10.56 24.51
C TYR A 148 0.06 -10.22 24.30
N ALA A 149 0.89 -10.34 25.33
CA ALA A 149 2.33 -10.15 25.20
C ALA A 149 2.93 -11.18 24.22
N LYS A 150 2.52 -12.44 24.28
CA LYS A 150 2.95 -13.49 23.32
C LYS A 150 2.48 -13.17 21.90
N TYR A 151 1.24 -12.72 21.74
CA TYR A 151 0.71 -12.26 20.45
C TYR A 151 1.59 -11.16 19.85
N LEU A 152 2.01 -10.17 20.65
CA LEU A 152 2.90 -9.12 20.20
C LEU A 152 4.30 -9.63 19.81
N GLU A 153 4.84 -10.61 20.52
CA GLU A 153 6.11 -11.23 20.13
C GLU A 153 5.99 -11.98 18.79
N CYS A 154 4.92 -12.75 18.60
CA CYS A 154 4.61 -13.39 17.32
C CYS A 154 4.41 -12.34 16.20
N TRP A 155 3.79 -11.21 16.51
CA TRP A 155 3.58 -10.11 15.55
C TRP A 155 4.89 -9.52 15.05
N LYS A 156 5.92 -9.44 15.91
CA LYS A 156 7.24 -8.93 15.52
C LYS A 156 7.97 -9.84 14.52
N LEU A 157 7.59 -11.11 14.41
CA LEU A 157 8.18 -12.06 13.45
C LEU A 157 7.73 -11.83 12.00
N LYS A 158 6.80 -10.89 11.76
CA LYS A 158 6.36 -10.48 10.43
C LYS A 158 7.54 -10.08 9.53
N GLN A 159 7.41 -10.34 8.23
CA GLN A 159 8.43 -10.06 7.24
C GLN A 159 7.86 -9.33 6.03
N VAL A 160 8.58 -8.32 5.55
CA VAL A 160 8.29 -7.66 4.29
C VAL A 160 8.97 -8.45 3.16
N GLN A 161 8.17 -9.11 2.34
CA GLN A 161 8.62 -9.94 1.23
C GLN A 161 8.48 -9.20 -0.10
N GLU A 162 9.49 -9.31 -0.96
CA GLU A 162 9.37 -8.86 -2.35
C GLU A 162 8.54 -9.84 -3.16
N VAL A 163 7.52 -9.33 -3.82
CA VAL A 163 6.57 -10.14 -4.58
C VAL A 163 6.75 -10.00 -6.09
N ALA A 164 7.27 -8.85 -6.55
CA ALA A 164 7.64 -8.66 -7.94
C ALA A 164 8.66 -7.52 -8.08
N PRO A 165 9.62 -7.61 -9.02
CA PRO A 165 10.45 -6.48 -9.40
C PRO A 165 9.61 -5.42 -10.12
N VAL A 166 9.89 -4.15 -9.83
CA VAL A 166 9.21 -2.99 -10.43
C VAL A 166 10.25 -1.96 -10.84
N ALA A 167 10.13 -1.40 -12.04
CA ALA A 167 10.84 -0.19 -12.41
C ALA A 167 9.97 1.01 -12.04
N LEU A 168 10.50 1.94 -11.22
CA LEU A 168 9.76 3.09 -10.71
C LEU A 168 10.49 4.40 -11.00
N GLY A 169 9.75 5.44 -11.37
CA GLY A 169 10.26 6.80 -11.51
C GLY A 169 9.15 7.82 -11.65
N ILE A 170 9.48 9.10 -11.49
CA ILE A 170 8.58 10.22 -11.73
C ILE A 170 9.20 11.21 -12.74
N PHE A 171 8.44 11.60 -13.76
CA PHE A 171 8.94 12.31 -14.95
C PHE A 171 8.10 13.55 -15.24
N ALA A 172 8.70 14.61 -15.79
CA ALA A 172 7.92 15.75 -16.25
C ALA A 172 6.98 15.32 -17.40
N SER A 173 5.70 15.68 -17.34
CA SER A 173 4.69 15.26 -18.33
C SER A 173 4.69 16.12 -19.61
N GLY A 174 5.47 17.20 -19.63
CA GLY A 174 5.42 18.25 -20.65
C GLY A 174 4.45 19.38 -20.29
N GLU A 175 3.44 19.12 -19.46
CA GLU A 175 2.58 20.14 -18.87
C GLU A 175 3.31 20.85 -17.71
N ARG A 176 3.04 22.14 -17.51
CA ARG A 176 3.71 22.93 -16.46
C ARG A 176 3.38 22.36 -15.08
N ASN A 177 4.40 22.10 -14.28
CA ASN A 177 4.32 21.62 -12.89
C ASN A 177 3.77 20.20 -12.71
N ILE A 178 3.40 19.50 -13.78
CA ILE A 178 2.83 18.16 -13.73
C ILE A 178 3.93 17.11 -13.99
N TRP A 179 3.91 16.08 -13.14
CA TRP A 179 4.85 14.98 -13.17
C TRP A 179 4.10 13.65 -13.26
N ASP A 180 4.39 12.82 -14.26
CA ASP A 180 3.78 11.50 -14.42
C ASP A 180 4.54 10.44 -13.62
N LEU A 181 3.81 9.60 -12.88
CA LEU A 181 4.37 8.41 -12.22
C LEU A 181 4.48 7.26 -13.22
N ALA A 182 5.66 6.66 -13.34
CA ALA A 182 5.85 5.43 -14.10
C ALA A 182 6.19 4.29 -13.13
N ALA A 183 5.34 3.28 -13.06
CA ALA A 183 5.54 2.08 -12.25
C ALA A 183 5.29 0.83 -13.09
N VAL A 184 6.34 0.16 -13.55
CA VAL A 184 6.24 -0.94 -14.52
C VAL A 184 6.73 -2.24 -13.90
N ALA A 185 5.87 -3.25 -13.86
CA ALA A 185 6.24 -4.62 -13.52
C ALA A 185 6.44 -5.45 -14.80
N GLN A 186 6.88 -6.70 -14.68
CA GLN A 186 7.06 -7.61 -15.82
C GLN A 186 5.78 -7.76 -16.67
N GLN A 187 4.62 -7.72 -16.03
CA GLN A 187 3.31 -7.89 -16.67
C GLN A 187 2.81 -6.61 -17.37
N GLY A 188 3.57 -5.51 -17.27
CA GLY A 188 3.19 -4.20 -17.78
C GLY A 188 3.03 -3.13 -16.69
N PRO A 189 2.49 -1.95 -17.05
CA PRO A 189 2.27 -0.86 -16.11
C PRO A 189 1.34 -1.26 -14.96
N LEU A 190 1.70 -0.89 -13.75
CA LEU A 190 0.83 -1.02 -12.58
C LEU A 190 -0.27 0.05 -12.65
N PRO A 191 -1.46 -0.19 -12.06
CA PRO A 191 -2.58 0.76 -12.14
C PRO A 191 -2.26 2.17 -11.62
N MET A 192 -1.34 2.28 -10.66
CA MET A 192 -0.85 3.56 -10.14
C MET A 192 -0.04 4.37 -11.16
N SER A 193 0.34 3.82 -12.32
CA SER A 193 1.01 4.57 -13.39
C SER A 193 0.11 5.61 -14.06
N THR A 194 -1.17 5.65 -13.68
CA THR A 194 -2.11 6.71 -14.08
C THR A 194 -2.01 7.95 -13.19
N LEU A 195 -1.25 7.88 -12.09
CA LEU A 195 -1.09 8.97 -11.15
C LEU A 195 -0.17 10.06 -11.72
N LYS A 196 -0.59 11.30 -11.53
CA LYS A 196 0.23 12.49 -11.77
C LYS A 196 0.44 13.24 -10.47
N TYR A 197 1.56 13.94 -10.34
CA TYR A 197 1.85 14.82 -9.23
C TYR A 197 1.90 16.26 -9.74
N ASP A 198 1.11 17.14 -9.12
CA ASP A 198 1.16 18.57 -9.34
C ASP A 198 2.05 19.21 -8.27
N SER A 199 3.22 19.67 -8.70
CA SER A 199 4.21 20.33 -7.83
C SER A 199 3.73 21.68 -7.29
N SER A 200 2.82 22.37 -7.99
CA SER A 200 2.30 23.67 -7.58
C SER A 200 1.30 23.57 -6.43
N THR A 201 0.42 22.58 -6.50
CA THR A 201 -0.60 22.30 -5.46
C THR A 201 -0.16 21.23 -4.47
N LYS A 202 1.04 20.66 -4.65
CA LYS A 202 1.62 19.60 -3.81
C LYS A 202 0.69 18.40 -3.65
N SER A 203 -0.04 18.07 -4.71
CA SER A 203 -1.14 17.11 -4.70
C SER A 203 -0.94 16.03 -5.76
N TRP A 204 -1.53 14.86 -5.52
CA TRP A 204 -1.62 13.82 -6.54
C TRP A 204 -2.93 13.96 -7.30
N ILE A 205 -2.92 13.59 -8.57
CA ILE A 205 -4.07 13.56 -9.46
C ILE A 205 -4.21 12.11 -9.92
N SER A 206 -5.35 11.50 -9.60
CA SER A 206 -5.75 10.19 -10.09
C SER A 206 -6.92 10.32 -11.07
N PRO A 207 -7.28 9.27 -11.81
CA PRO A 207 -8.49 9.26 -12.64
C PRO A 207 -9.78 9.57 -11.86
N ASN A 208 -9.77 9.42 -10.53
CA ASN A 208 -10.94 9.64 -9.69
C ASN A 208 -10.97 11.03 -9.04
N GLY A 209 -9.88 11.79 -9.10
CA GLY A 209 -9.80 13.17 -8.61
C GLY A 209 -8.45 13.54 -8.01
N THR A 210 -8.42 14.69 -7.35
CA THR A 210 -7.21 15.22 -6.69
C THR A 210 -7.11 14.71 -5.25
N LEU A 211 -5.99 14.08 -4.90
CA LEU A 211 -5.61 13.71 -3.54
C LEU A 211 -4.79 14.84 -2.92
N THR A 212 -5.36 15.45 -1.88
CA THR A 212 -4.76 16.58 -1.17
C THR A 212 -3.81 16.12 -0.07
N LEU A 213 -2.71 16.84 0.13
CA LEU A 213 -1.75 16.57 1.20
C LEU A 213 -2.42 16.73 2.57
N LYS A 214 -2.43 15.67 3.37
CA LYS A 214 -2.98 15.67 4.74
C LYS A 214 -1.96 16.05 5.79
N GLY A 215 -0.68 15.75 5.54
CA GLY A 215 0.43 16.08 6.42
C GLY A 215 1.40 14.92 6.58
N ASP A 216 2.16 14.98 7.67
CA ASP A 216 3.14 13.96 8.01
C ASP A 216 2.49 12.76 8.71
N VAL A 217 3.02 11.57 8.43
CA VAL A 217 2.65 10.31 9.09
C VAL A 217 3.89 9.66 9.69
N SER A 218 3.71 8.97 10.81
CA SER A 218 4.79 8.26 11.50
C SER A 218 4.28 6.94 12.04
N TYR A 219 4.98 5.87 11.72
CA TYR A 219 4.68 4.50 12.10
C TYR A 219 5.85 3.93 12.92
N ASP A 220 5.51 3.16 13.95
CA ASP A 220 6.47 2.47 14.81
C ASP A 220 6.77 1.05 14.30
N GLU A 221 7.60 0.31 15.05
CA GLU A 221 8.01 -1.06 14.70
C GLU A 221 6.85 -2.08 14.68
N LEU A 222 5.72 -1.73 15.31
CA LEU A 222 4.53 -2.56 15.30
C LEU A 222 3.75 -2.43 13.99
N ASN A 223 3.99 -1.39 13.18
CA ASN A 223 3.40 -1.33 11.85
C ASN A 223 3.85 -2.53 11.00
N VAL A 224 2.95 -3.07 10.18
CA VAL A 224 3.19 -4.24 9.32
C VAL A 224 4.41 -4.10 8.40
N TYR A 225 4.81 -2.88 8.06
CA TYR A 225 6.01 -2.58 7.27
C TYR A 225 7.23 -2.12 8.12
N GLY A 226 7.18 -2.27 9.44
CA GLY A 226 8.19 -1.79 10.39
C GLY A 226 8.08 -0.28 10.65
N ALA A 227 9.08 0.32 11.30
CA ALA A 227 9.06 1.76 11.55
C ALA A 227 9.40 2.58 10.29
N TRP A 228 8.54 3.53 9.94
CA TRP A 228 8.75 4.46 8.82
C TRP A 228 7.92 5.73 8.98
N SER A 229 8.32 6.81 8.31
CA SER A 229 7.62 8.09 8.35
C SER A 229 7.61 8.76 6.98
N GLY A 230 6.62 9.60 6.73
CA GLY A 230 6.44 10.19 5.41
C GLY A 230 5.29 11.18 5.38
N LYS A 231 4.67 11.29 4.20
CA LYS A 231 3.53 12.16 3.95
C LYS A 231 2.37 11.38 3.36
N GLU A 232 1.17 11.78 3.74
CA GLU A 232 -0.08 11.18 3.27
C GLU A 232 -0.89 12.17 2.44
N TRP A 233 -1.46 11.68 1.35
CA TRP A 233 -2.45 12.36 0.53
C TRP A 233 -3.73 11.55 0.49
N THR A 234 -4.87 12.21 0.57
CA THR A 234 -6.17 11.54 0.54
C THR A 234 -7.16 12.27 -0.35
N MET A 235 -8.02 11.49 -1.00
CA MET A 235 -9.25 11.93 -1.65
C MET A 235 -10.40 11.08 -1.12
N GLU A 236 -11.55 11.71 -0.91
CA GLU A 236 -12.81 11.03 -0.64
C GLU A 236 -13.89 11.59 -1.56
N LYS A 237 -14.62 10.69 -2.22
CA LYS A 237 -15.73 11.03 -3.10
C LYS A 237 -16.95 10.23 -2.68
N LYS A 238 -17.99 10.93 -2.22
CA LYS A 238 -19.26 10.35 -1.79
C LYS A 238 -20.33 10.53 -2.87
N THR A 239 -21.06 9.46 -3.12
CA THR A 239 -22.28 9.43 -3.94
C THR A 239 -23.41 8.80 -3.12
N ILE A 240 -24.63 8.78 -3.66
CA ILE A 240 -25.76 8.07 -3.03
C ILE A 240 -25.56 6.54 -3.02
N LEU A 241 -24.69 6.01 -3.91
CA LEU A 241 -24.47 4.58 -4.08
C LEU A 241 -23.18 4.09 -3.44
N SER A 242 -22.21 4.97 -3.19
CA SER A 242 -20.90 4.58 -2.69
C SER A 242 -20.08 5.72 -2.11
N THR A 243 -19.09 5.36 -1.30
CA THR A 243 -17.96 6.21 -0.88
C THR A 243 -16.68 5.61 -1.44
N LEU A 244 -16.00 6.36 -2.30
CA LEU A 244 -14.66 6.05 -2.79
C LEU A 244 -13.63 6.83 -1.96
N THR A 245 -12.64 6.14 -1.43
CA THR A 245 -11.48 6.72 -0.74
C THR A 245 -10.22 6.29 -1.46
N GLU A 246 -9.35 7.24 -1.80
CA GLU A 246 -8.00 6.97 -2.27
C GLU A 246 -6.96 7.61 -1.37
N THR A 247 -5.90 6.88 -1.08
CA THR A 247 -4.79 7.32 -0.25
C THR A 247 -3.46 6.99 -0.91
N ILE A 248 -2.56 7.98 -0.95
CA ILE A 248 -1.16 7.79 -1.28
C ILE A 248 -0.33 8.11 -0.04
N ILE A 249 0.65 7.26 0.27
CA ILE A 249 1.62 7.54 1.31
C ILE A 249 3.03 7.33 0.75
N ALA A 250 3.87 8.33 0.87
CA ALA A 250 5.27 8.24 0.48
C ALA A 250 6.16 8.55 1.69
N GLY A 251 7.09 7.66 2.01
CA GLY A 251 7.88 7.76 3.25
C GLY A 251 9.17 6.98 3.21
N LYS A 252 10.01 7.13 4.24
CA LYS A 252 11.28 6.41 4.42
C LYS A 252 11.23 5.53 5.65
N THR A 253 11.84 4.35 5.55
CA THR A 253 12.09 3.50 6.71
C THR A 253 12.97 4.23 7.71
N LYS A 254 12.76 3.98 9.00
CA LYS A 254 13.53 4.62 10.08
C LYS A 254 15.02 4.31 9.99
N ASP A 255 15.39 3.15 9.46
CA ASP A 255 16.78 2.76 9.19
C ASP A 255 17.39 3.42 7.94
N GLY A 256 16.61 4.21 7.19
CA GLY A 256 17.04 4.95 6.02
C GLY A 256 17.37 4.10 4.78
N LYS A 257 17.15 2.77 4.81
CA LYS A 257 17.52 1.89 3.70
C LYS A 257 16.54 1.99 2.54
N TYR A 258 15.26 2.16 2.83
CA TYR A 258 14.19 2.13 1.84
C TYR A 258 13.27 3.33 1.92
N ALA A 259 12.67 3.67 0.79
CA ALA A 259 11.45 4.46 0.72
C ALA A 259 10.27 3.57 0.33
N TYR A 260 9.12 3.86 0.89
CA TYR A 260 7.84 3.27 0.52
C TYR A 260 7.02 4.25 -0.30
N PHE A 261 6.33 3.71 -1.30
CA PHE A 261 5.22 4.35 -2.00
C PHE A 261 4.00 3.42 -1.91
N VAL A 262 3.02 3.84 -1.12
CA VAL A 262 1.78 3.10 -0.84
C VAL A 262 0.66 3.75 -1.63
N TYR A 263 -0.07 2.95 -2.40
CA TYR A 263 -1.32 3.34 -3.05
C TYR A 263 -2.45 2.45 -2.54
N ASN A 264 -3.48 3.08 -1.96
CA ASN A 264 -4.69 2.42 -1.51
C ASN A 264 -5.91 3.07 -2.16
N MET A 265 -6.85 2.26 -2.61
CA MET A 265 -8.14 2.68 -3.14
C MET A 265 -9.21 1.73 -2.61
N SER A 266 -10.27 2.27 -2.03
CA SER A 266 -11.40 1.49 -1.53
C SER A 266 -12.70 2.18 -1.88
N GLU A 267 -13.63 1.43 -2.45
CA GLU A 267 -14.99 1.88 -2.67
C GLU A 267 -15.94 1.01 -1.84
N LYS A 268 -16.87 1.64 -1.12
CA LYS A 268 -17.85 0.97 -0.27
C LYS A 268 -19.26 1.48 -0.53
N ASN A 269 -20.27 0.61 -0.46
CA ASN A 269 -21.67 1.01 -0.54
C ASN A 269 -22.15 1.70 0.77
N PRO A 270 -23.40 2.21 0.86
CA PRO A 270 -23.91 2.86 2.07
C PRO A 270 -23.97 1.93 3.29
N ASP A 271 -24.06 0.61 3.07
CA ASP A 271 -23.99 -0.41 4.11
C ASP A 271 -22.55 -0.77 4.52
N ASN A 272 -21.56 0.01 4.06
CA ASN A 272 -20.13 -0.15 4.31
C ASN A 272 -19.54 -1.47 3.78
N VAL A 273 -20.19 -2.08 2.78
CA VAL A 273 -19.71 -3.27 2.06
C VAL A 273 -18.73 -2.82 0.97
N ALA A 274 -17.55 -3.43 0.94
CA ALA A 274 -16.55 -3.15 -0.09
C ALA A 274 -17.05 -3.58 -1.47
N ILE A 275 -17.05 -2.64 -2.41
CA ILE A 275 -17.35 -2.83 -3.84
C ILE A 275 -16.06 -3.07 -4.61
N ALA A 276 -15.05 -2.25 -4.32
CA ALA A 276 -13.72 -2.35 -4.91
C ALA A 276 -12.66 -2.08 -3.85
N ASN A 277 -11.54 -2.77 -3.93
CA ASN A 277 -10.38 -2.51 -3.11
C ASN A 277 -9.10 -2.82 -3.89
N GLN A 278 -8.15 -1.92 -3.79
CA GLN A 278 -6.82 -2.07 -4.34
C GLN A 278 -5.79 -1.51 -3.36
N SER A 279 -4.76 -2.30 -3.08
CA SER A 279 -3.63 -1.89 -2.26
C SER A 279 -2.35 -2.37 -2.92
N ILE A 280 -1.42 -1.45 -3.17
CA ILE A 280 -0.09 -1.77 -3.70
C ILE A 280 0.94 -0.98 -2.91
N VAL A 281 1.99 -1.68 -2.47
CA VAL A 281 3.14 -1.06 -1.81
C VAL A 281 4.38 -1.31 -2.64
N LEU A 282 5.04 -0.24 -3.03
CA LEU A 282 6.34 -0.28 -3.67
C LEU A 282 7.42 0.09 -2.66
N ARG A 283 8.54 -0.62 -2.70
CA ARG A 283 9.74 -0.38 -1.90
C ARG A 283 10.90 -0.06 -2.82
N VAL A 284 11.56 1.07 -2.59
CA VAL A 284 12.70 1.56 -3.38
C VAL A 284 13.90 1.71 -2.46
N PRO A 285 15.10 1.20 -2.81
CA PRO A 285 16.29 1.52 -2.06
C PRO A 285 16.60 3.02 -2.14
N VAL A 286 16.86 3.68 -1.00
CA VAL A 286 17.11 5.14 -0.96
C VAL A 286 18.32 5.53 -1.82
N THR A 287 19.31 4.66 -1.93
CA THR A 287 20.49 4.83 -2.81
C THR A 287 20.12 4.99 -4.28
N ARG A 288 18.97 4.47 -4.72
CA ARG A 288 18.49 4.61 -6.10
C ARG A 288 17.74 5.91 -6.35
N ILE A 289 17.21 6.55 -5.30
CA ILE A 289 16.51 7.84 -5.38
C ILE A 289 17.50 8.95 -5.65
N ALA A 290 18.49 9.13 -4.75
CA ALA A 290 19.47 10.23 -4.83
C ALA A 290 20.39 10.19 -6.06
N GLY A 291 20.46 9.06 -6.77
CA GLY A 291 21.47 8.81 -7.78
C GLY A 291 22.75 8.29 -7.12
N ASP A 292 23.50 7.46 -7.84
CA ASP A 292 24.77 6.96 -7.33
C ASP A 292 25.73 8.15 -7.14
N PRO A 293 26.15 8.47 -5.90
CA PRO A 293 27.03 9.61 -5.64
C PRO A 293 28.36 9.53 -6.40
N LEU A 294 28.83 8.32 -6.72
CA LEU A 294 30.05 8.11 -7.51
C LEU A 294 29.81 8.41 -8.99
N LEU A 295 28.66 8.01 -9.52
CA LEU A 295 28.27 8.30 -10.90
C LEU A 295 28.03 9.80 -11.11
N GLU A 296 27.40 10.48 -10.15
CA GLU A 296 27.18 11.93 -10.21
C GLU A 296 28.49 12.71 -10.05
N LYS A 297 29.41 12.25 -9.19
CA LYS A 297 30.78 12.79 -9.14
C LYS A 297 31.55 12.57 -10.45
N ALA A 298 31.40 11.41 -11.09
CA ALA A 298 32.05 11.13 -12.37
C ALA A 298 31.50 12.02 -13.50
N LYS A 299 30.18 12.22 -13.56
CA LYS A 299 29.53 13.15 -14.51
C LYS A 299 29.96 14.60 -14.27
N ALA A 300 30.09 15.03 -13.02
CA ALA A 300 30.56 16.37 -12.69
C ALA A 300 32.01 16.58 -13.14
N LYS A 301 32.86 15.56 -13.00
CA LYS A 301 34.26 15.60 -13.44
C LYS A 301 34.42 15.55 -14.97
N ALA A 302 33.50 14.90 -15.68
CA ALA A 302 33.50 14.86 -17.15
C ALA A 302 32.96 16.14 -17.83
N ARG A 303 32.43 17.09 -17.04
CA ARG A 303 31.95 18.40 -17.50
C ARG A 303 32.93 19.54 -17.23
N GLN A 304 34.08 19.24 -16.61
CA GLN A 304 35.22 20.13 -16.43
C GLN A 304 36.28 19.81 -17.48
#